data_AF-A0A158L0F7-F1
#
_entry.id   AF-A0A158L0F7-F1
#
_cell.length_a   1.000
_cell.length_b   1.000
_cell.length_c   1.000
_cell.angle_alpha   90.00
_cell.angle_beta   90.00
_cell.angle_gamma   90.00
#
_symmetry.space_group_name_H-M   'P 1'
#
loop_
_entity.id
_entity.type
_entity.pdbx_description
1 polymer ?
#
loop_
_entity_poly.entity_id
_entity_poly.type
_entity_poly.pdbx_seq_one_letter_code
_entity_poly.pdbx_strand_id
1 'polypeptide(L)' 'MQTITREEARRSFESAEQAAEALVEAQYGYYDSANWACVSLYYRVFDNLLDERLKEWKLPELLAFINP' A
#
# COMPACT_ATOMS: atom_id res chain seq x y z
N MET A 1 -8.26 -19.67 -7.75
CA MET A 1 -7.48 -18.65 -7.00
C MET A 1 -7.18 -19.22 -5.63
N GLN A 2 -5.92 -19.20 -5.18
CA GLN A 2 -5.58 -19.56 -3.80
C GLN A 2 -5.99 -18.40 -2.88
N THR A 3 -6.75 -18.71 -1.82
CA THR A 3 -7.18 -17.74 -0.81
C THR A 3 -5.95 -17.20 -0.07
N ILE A 4 -5.81 -15.87 0.01
CA ILE A 4 -4.75 -15.23 0.79
C ILE A 4 -5.08 -15.32 2.28
N THR A 5 -4.08 -15.64 3.11
CA THR A 5 -4.23 -15.61 4.56
C THR A 5 -4.16 -14.18 5.09
N ARG A 6 -4.69 -13.94 6.29
CA ARG A 6 -4.62 -12.61 6.94
C ARG A 6 -3.18 -12.13 7.11
N GLU A 7 -2.28 -13.02 7.54
CA GLU A 7 -0.88 -12.67 7.79
C GLU A 7 -0.15 -12.32 6.49
N GLU A 8 -0.41 -13.05 5.40
CA GLU A 8 0.13 -12.70 4.07
C GLU A 8 -0.40 -11.36 3.59
N ALA A 9 -1.71 -11.10 3.77
CA ALA A 9 -2.31 -9.83 3.39
C ALA A 9 -1.73 -8.66 4.19
N ARG A 10 -1.56 -8.85 5.51
CA ARG A 10 -0.95 -7.86 6.39
C ARG A 10 0.49 -7.56 6.00
N ARG A 11 1.31 -8.58 5.75
CA ARG A 11 2.71 -8.38 5.31
C ARG A 11 2.81 -7.70 3.95
N SER A 12 1.95 -8.08 3.00
CA SER A 12 1.92 -7.44 1.69
C SER A 12 1.57 -5.96 1.81
N PHE A 13 0.55 -5.64 2.60
CA PHE A 13 0.12 -4.27 2.85
C PHE A 13 1.23 -3.44 3.52
N GLU A 14 1.75 -3.91 4.66
CA GLU A 14 2.80 -3.22 5.43
C GLU A 14 4.07 -3.02 4.58
N SER A 15 4.46 -4.02 3.79
CA SER A 15 5.62 -3.92 2.90
C SER A 15 5.40 -2.92 1.76
N ALA A 16 4.20 -2.87 1.17
CA ALA A 16 3.88 -1.94 0.10
C ALA A 16 3.82 -0.50 0.60
N GLU A 17 3.24 -0.29 1.79
CA GLU A 17 3.17 1.00 2.48
C GLU A 17 4.58 1.54 2.78
N GLN A 18 5.42 0.76 3.46
CA GLN A 18 6.79 1.18 3.81
C GLN A 18 7.64 1.51 2.58
N ALA A 19 7.52 0.72 1.51
CA ALA A 19 8.25 0.97 0.28
C ALA A 19 7.76 2.24 -0.45
N ALA A 20 6.44 2.49 -0.44
CA ALA A 20 5.86 3.69 -1.02
C ALA A 20 6.28 4.96 -0.26
N GLU A 21 6.24 4.94 1.08
CA GLU A 21 6.73 6.04 1.91
C GLU A 21 8.21 6.31 1.67
N ALA A 22 9.06 5.28 1.77
CA ALA A 22 10.50 5.42 1.60
C ALA A 22 10.88 6.00 0.22
N LEU A 23 10.16 5.62 -0.85
CA LEU A 23 10.43 6.18 -2.17
C LEU A 23 10.00 7.64 -2.29
N VAL A 24 8.85 8.02 -1.71
CA VAL A 24 8.41 9.42 -1.69
C VAL A 24 9.37 10.27 -0.87
N GLU A 25 9.81 9.80 0.30
CA GLU A 25 10.80 10.49 1.11
C GLU A 25 12.14 10.64 0.38
N ALA A 26 12.60 9.60 -0.33
CA ALA A 26 13.82 9.69 -1.13
C ALA A 26 13.71 10.71 -2.27
N GLN A 27 12.53 10.87 -2.87
CA GLN A 27 12.31 11.75 -4.02
C GLN A 27 11.99 13.21 -3.63
N TYR A 28 11.27 13.42 -2.52
CA TYR A 28 10.71 14.71 -2.12
C TYR A 28 11.14 15.17 -0.72
N GLY A 29 11.90 14.35 0.01
CA GLY A 29 12.40 14.64 1.36
C GLY A 29 11.44 14.27 2.50
N TYR A 30 10.12 14.25 2.24
CA TYR A 30 9.09 13.78 3.15
C TYR A 30 7.79 13.47 2.37
N TYR A 31 6.88 12.66 2.95
CA TYR A 31 5.55 12.45 2.39
C TYR A 31 4.61 13.64 2.70
N ASP A 32 4.12 14.31 1.65
CA ASP A 32 3.16 15.42 1.74
C ASP A 32 1.83 15.02 1.09
N SER A 33 0.79 14.82 1.91
CA SER A 33 -0.54 14.43 1.44
C SER A 33 -1.30 15.54 0.72
N ALA A 34 -0.87 16.80 0.82
CA ALA A 34 -1.43 17.92 0.06
C ALA A 34 -0.76 18.08 -1.30
N ASN A 35 0.42 17.49 -1.51
CA ASN A 35 1.13 17.51 -2.78
C ASN A 35 0.70 16.35 -3.68
N TRP A 36 0.00 16.66 -4.77
CA TRP A 36 -0.47 15.67 -5.74
C TRP A 36 0.65 14.78 -6.30
N ALA A 37 1.87 15.30 -6.49
CA ALA A 37 2.99 14.53 -7.01
C ALA A 37 3.50 13.50 -6.00
N CYS A 38 3.51 13.83 -4.70
CA CYS A 38 3.84 12.91 -3.61
C CYS A 38 2.79 11.80 -3.53
N VAL A 39 1.51 12.18 -3.52
CA VAL A 39 0.38 11.26 -3.44
C VAL A 39 0.35 10.33 -4.66
N SER A 40 0.56 10.86 -5.87
CA SER A 40 0.58 10.06 -7.10
C SER A 40 1.74 9.05 -7.10
N LEU A 41 2.94 9.45 -6.65
CA LEU A 41 4.07 8.53 -6.56
C LEU A 41 3.80 7.44 -5.51
N TYR A 42 3.30 7.81 -4.33
CA TYR A 42 2.94 6.88 -3.27
C TYR A 42 2.00 5.80 -3.79
N TYR A 43 0.85 6.19 -4.35
CA TYR A 43 -0.15 5.23 -4.82
C TYR A 43 0.36 4.36 -5.96
N ARG A 44 1.19 4.93 -6.85
CA ARG A 44 1.82 4.15 -7.92
C ARG A 44 2.72 3.06 -7.37
N VAL A 45 3.54 3.36 -6.36
CA VAL A 45 4.43 2.36 -5.76
C VAL A 45 3.64 1.33 -4.97
N PHE A 46 2.73 1.80 -4.12
CA PHE A 46 1.86 0.96 -3.31
C PHE A 46 1.09 -0.04 -4.16
N ASP A 47 0.40 0.42 -5.22
CA ASP A 47 -0.37 -0.45 -6.10
C ASP A 47 0.51 -1.44 -6.88
N ASN A 48 1.73 -1.06 -7.26
CA ASN A 48 2.63 -2.00 -7.94
C ASN A 48 3.17 -3.11 -7.02
N LEU A 49 3.25 -2.87 -5.71
CA LEU A 49 3.83 -3.81 -4.74
C LEU A 49 2.79 -4.60 -3.96
N LEU A 50 1.53 -4.11 -3.92
CA LEU A 50 0.43 -4.82 -3.29
C LEU A 50 0.14 -6.13 -4.05
N ASP A 51 -0.10 -7.21 -3.30
CA ASP A 51 -0.47 -8.50 -3.88
C ASP A 51 -1.72 -8.35 -4.76
N GLU A 52 -1.67 -8.86 -6.00
CA GLU A 52 -2.76 -8.78 -6.98
C GLU A 52 -4.11 -9.25 -6.41
N ARG A 53 -4.12 -10.22 -5.49
CA ARG A 53 -5.34 -10.74 -4.86
C ARG A 53 -6.03 -9.72 -3.95
N LEU A 54 -5.29 -8.70 -3.50
CA LEU A 54 -5.77 -7.65 -2.61
C LEU A 54 -6.22 -6.40 -3.38
N LYS A 55 -5.79 -6.24 -4.64
CA LYS A 55 -6.13 -5.06 -5.46
C LYS A 55 -7.61 -4.96 -5.79
N GLU A 56 -8.32 -6.08 -5.79
CA GLU A 56 -9.77 -6.12 -6.00
C GLU A 56 -10.57 -5.60 -4.79
N TRP A 57 -9.93 -5.49 -3.63
CA TRP A 57 -10.59 -5.12 -2.38
C TRP A 57 -10.58 -3.61 -2.23
N LYS A 58 -11.66 -3.06 -1.67
CA LYS A 58 -11.62 -1.64 -1.26
C LYS A 58 -10.72 -1.51 -0.04
N LEU A 59 -9.97 -0.40 0.04
CA LEU A 59 -9.06 -0.15 1.16
C LEU A 59 -9.71 -0.33 2.55
N PRO A 60 -10.94 0.13 2.83
CA PRO A 60 -11.58 -0.13 4.13
C PRO A 60 -11.85 -1.62 4.40
N GLU A 61 -12.18 -2.40 3.37
CA GLU A 61 -12.43 -3.84 3.49
C GLU A 61 -11.12 -4.59 3.74
N LEU A 62 -10.05 -4.19 3.04
CA LEU A 62 -8.71 -4.70 3.25
C LEU A 62 -8.22 -4.40 4.67
N LEU A 63 -8.37 -3.15 5.12
CA LEU A 63 -7.99 -2.73 6.47
C LEU A 63 -8.77 -3.50 7.55
N ALA A 64 -10.08 -3.66 7.40
CA ALA A 64 -10.90 -4.45 8.32
C ALA A 64 -10.49 -5.94 8.35
N PHE A 65 -9.97 -6.47 7.24
CA PHE A 65 -9.52 -7.85 7.17
C PHE A 65 -8.17 -8.08 7.85
N ILE A 66 -7.23 -7.13 7.72
CA ILE A 66 -5.89 -7.22 8.31
C ILE A 66 -5.83 -6.73 9.76
N ASN A 67 -6.69 -5.78 10.16
CA ASN A 67 -6.76 -5.16 11.49
C ASN A 67 -8.19 -5.28 12.10
N PRO A 68 -8.55 -6.43 12.69
CA PRO A 68 -9.88 -6.65 13.28
C PRO A 68 -10.10 -5.93 14.62
#